data_AF-A0AAN5A059-F1
#
_entry.id   AF-A0AAN5A059-F1
#
_cell.length_a   1.000
_cell.length_b   1.000
_cell.length_c   1.000
_cell.angle_alpha   90.00
_cell.angle_beta   90.00
_cell.angle_gamma   90.00
#
_symmetry.space_group_name_H-M   'P 1'
#
loop_
_entity.id
_entity.type
_entity.pdbx_description
1 polymer ?
#
loop_
_entity_poly.entity_id
_entity_poly.type
_entity_poly.pdbx_seq_one_letter_code
_entity_poly.pdbx_strand_id
1 'polypeptide(L)'
;MAELDSFFRAARTSAPVPSADLTARILADAAAAQPRARTQEATARRAWGKRWRGLRRLYLPALGGPGVIAGLAGAIVAGAWIGFLQPAPLASLASRVTGQTAMLEQIDLIPTLDSYLTTDTGE
;
A
#
# COMPACT_ATOMS: atom_id res chain seq x y z
N MET A 1 -14.45 -22.51 15.46
CA MET A 1 -14.23 -22.64 14.00
C MET A 1 -15.33 -23.46 13.33
N ALA A 2 -15.61 -24.71 13.76
CA ALA A 2 -16.62 -25.57 13.13
C ALA A 2 -18.07 -25.05 13.18
N GLU A 3 -18.42 -24.32 14.23
CA GLU A 3 -19.77 -23.74 14.42
C GLU A 3 -20.05 -22.57 13.47
N LEU A 4 -19.05 -21.74 13.19
CA LEU A 4 -19.18 -20.66 12.21
C LEU A 4 -19.42 -21.21 10.79
N ASP A 5 -18.79 -22.35 10.50
CA ASP A 5 -18.91 -23.04 9.23
C ASP A 5 -20.31 -23.64 9.00
N SER A 6 -21.01 -24.03 10.08
CA SER A 6 -22.41 -24.47 9.99
C SER A 6 -23.34 -23.29 9.73
N PHE A 7 -23.12 -22.13 10.37
CA PHE A 7 -23.88 -20.91 10.10
C PHE A 7 -23.70 -20.43 8.64
N PHE A 8 -22.48 -20.43 8.11
CA PHE A 8 -22.25 -20.07 6.70
C PHE A 8 -22.85 -21.07 5.71
N ARG A 9 -22.95 -22.35 6.08
CA ARG A 9 -23.64 -23.36 5.26
C ARG A 9 -25.14 -23.11 5.23
N ALA A 10 -25.76 -22.82 6.37
CA ALA A 10 -27.18 -22.48 6.45
C ALA A 10 -27.51 -21.20 5.67
N ALA A 11 -26.67 -20.16 5.78
CA ALA A 11 -26.85 -18.90 5.07
C ALA A 11 -26.80 -19.05 3.54
N ARG A 12 -25.96 -19.95 3.01
CA ARG A 12 -25.88 -20.23 1.57
C ARG A 12 -27.14 -20.94 1.03
N THR A 13 -27.72 -21.85 1.81
CA THR A 13 -28.93 -22.57 1.41
C THR A 13 -30.16 -21.66 1.41
N SER A 14 -30.20 -20.68 2.32
CA SER A 14 -31.32 -19.75 2.48
C SER A 14 -31.01 -18.35 1.95
N ALA A 15 -30.20 -18.25 0.89
CA ALA A 15 -29.85 -16.96 0.31
C ALA A 15 -31.11 -16.29 -0.28
N PRO A 16 -31.48 -15.08 0.18
CA PRO A 16 -32.61 -14.37 -0.38
C PRO A 16 -32.34 -13.98 -1.84
N VAL A 17 -33.30 -14.26 -2.72
CA VAL A 17 -33.21 -13.87 -4.13
C VAL A 17 -33.53 -12.36 -4.21
N PRO A 18 -32.63 -11.53 -4.77
CA PRO A 18 -32.90 -10.10 -4.94
C PRO A 18 -34.06 -9.89 -5.90
N SER A 19 -34.84 -8.81 -5.69
CA SER A 19 -35.94 -8.47 -6.60
C SER A 19 -35.40 -8.08 -7.97
N ALA A 20 -36.17 -8.36 -9.02
CA ALA A 20 -35.79 -8.04 -10.40
C ALA A 20 -35.52 -6.53 -10.60
N ASP A 21 -36.30 -5.68 -9.92
CA ASP A 21 -36.12 -4.22 -9.95
C ASP A 21 -34.78 -3.80 -9.33
N LEU A 22 -34.40 -4.37 -8.18
CA LEU A 22 -33.11 -4.11 -7.55
C LEU A 22 -31.96 -4.55 -8.46
N THR A 23 -32.07 -5.74 -9.07
CA THR A 23 -31.06 -6.22 -10.02
C THR A 23 -30.92 -5.30 -11.23
N ALA A 24 -32.04 -4.82 -11.79
CA ALA A 24 -32.01 -3.89 -12.92
C ALA A 24 -31.31 -2.58 -12.57
N ARG A 25 -31.56 -2.04 -11.37
CA ARG A 25 -30.90 -0.81 -10.87
C ARG A 25 -29.40 -1.01 -10.66
N ILE A 26 -29.00 -2.14 -10.06
CA ILE A 26 -27.58 -2.49 -9.88
C ILE A 26 -26.88 -2.60 -11.24
N LEU A 27 -27.51 -3.23 -12.23
CA LEU A 27 -26.93 -3.37 -13.57
C LEU A 27 -26.79 -2.02 -14.29
N ALA A 28 -27.78 -1.13 -14.15
CA ALA A 28 -27.70 0.22 -14.69
C ALA A 28 -26.57 1.04 -14.05
N ASP A 29 -26.43 0.97 -12.72
CA ASP A 29 -25.37 1.65 -11.98
C ASP A 29 -23.99 1.09 -12.35
N ALA A 30 -23.85 -0.23 -12.43
CA ALA A 30 -22.62 -0.89 -12.88
C ALA A 30 -22.24 -0.47 -14.30
N ALA A 31 -23.20 -0.37 -15.22
CA ALA A 31 -22.96 0.10 -16.58
C ALA A 31 -22.51 1.58 -16.63
N ALA A 32 -22.98 2.42 -15.70
CA ALA A 32 -22.55 3.81 -15.58
C ALA A 32 -21.14 3.93 -14.98
N ALA A 33 -20.79 3.06 -14.03
CA ALA A 33 -19.49 3.03 -13.37
C ALA A 33 -18.40 2.32 -14.19
N GLN A 34 -18.77 1.55 -15.21
CA GLN A 34 -17.81 0.92 -16.11
C GLN A 34 -16.94 1.99 -16.78
N PRO A 35 -15.60 1.94 -16.62
CA PRO A 35 -14.73 2.88 -17.29
C PRO A 35 -14.86 2.67 -18.78
N ARG A 36 -15.47 3.64 -19.47
CA ARG A 36 -15.51 3.65 -20.93
C ARG A 36 -14.07 3.60 -21.42
N ALA A 37 -13.77 2.63 -22.27
CA ALA A 37 -12.49 2.58 -22.96
C ALA A 37 -12.32 3.90 -23.70
N ARG A 38 -11.49 4.78 -23.13
CA ARG A 38 -11.09 6.01 -23.80
C ARG A 38 -10.33 5.51 -25.02
N THR A 39 -10.95 5.61 -26.20
CA THR A 39 -10.28 5.38 -27.47
C THR A 39 -9.05 6.27 -27.44
N GLN A 40 -7.90 5.67 -27.17
CA GLN A 40 -6.63 6.35 -27.24
C GLN A 40 -6.46 6.68 -28.71
N GLU A 41 -6.77 7.91 -29.10
CA GLU A 41 -6.24 8.49 -30.30
C GLU A 41 -4.73 8.23 -30.27
N ALA A 42 -4.28 7.38 -31.19
CA ALA A 42 -2.92 6.91 -31.23
C ALA A 42 -2.02 8.07 -31.65
N THR A 43 -1.70 8.97 -30.71
CA THR A 43 -0.60 9.91 -30.92
C THR A 43 0.67 9.07 -30.95
N ALA A 44 1.21 8.89 -32.15
CA ALA A 44 2.47 8.23 -32.43
C ALA A 44 3.64 9.01 -31.81
N ARG A 45 3.72 9.05 -30.47
CA ARG A 45 4.79 9.72 -29.75
C ARG A 45 5.52 8.74 -28.83
N ARG A 46 6.77 8.53 -29.24
CA ARG A 46 7.95 8.10 -28.48
C ARG A 46 8.10 6.60 -28.21
N ALA A 47 9.00 6.01 -29.01
CA ALA A 47 9.48 4.64 -28.91
C ALA A 47 10.16 4.29 -27.56
N TRP A 48 10.51 5.28 -26.75
CA TRP A 48 11.16 5.07 -25.44
C TRP A 48 10.23 4.47 -24.37
N GLY A 49 8.91 4.64 -24.51
CA GLY A 49 7.95 4.00 -23.61
C GLY A 49 7.62 2.54 -23.94
N LYS A 50 8.13 1.99 -25.07
CA LYS A 50 7.76 0.63 -25.51
C LYS A 50 8.33 -0.46 -24.61
N ARG A 51 9.54 -0.29 -24.06
CA ARG A 51 10.16 -1.26 -23.14
C ARG A 51 9.42 -1.34 -21.81
N TRP A 52 9.08 -0.21 -21.21
CA TRP A 52 8.27 -0.12 -20.00
C TRP A 52 6.81 -0.58 -20.21
N ARG A 53 6.23 -0.32 -21.40
CA ARG A 53 4.91 -0.86 -21.77
C ARG A 53 4.94 -2.38 -21.96
N GLY A 54 6.03 -2.93 -22.48
CA GLY A 54 6.25 -4.38 -22.60
C GLY A 54 6.35 -5.06 -21.24
N LEU A 55 7.16 -4.49 -20.34
CA LEU A 55 7.26 -4.94 -18.94
C LEU A 55 5.90 -4.89 -18.25
N ARG A 56 5.18 -3.76 -18.36
CA ARG A 56 3.83 -3.63 -17.80
C ARG A 56 2.85 -4.65 -18.38
N ARG A 57 2.86 -4.91 -19.68
CA ARG A 57 1.99 -5.94 -20.30
C ARG A 57 2.35 -7.36 -19.88
N LEU A 58 3.62 -7.63 -19.59
CA LEU A 58 4.08 -8.96 -19.19
C LEU A 58 3.77 -9.24 -17.72
N TYR A 59 3.90 -8.24 -16.84
CA TYR A 59 3.73 -8.43 -15.40
C TYR A 59 2.32 -8.06 -14.88
N LEU A 60 1.63 -7.03 -15.39
CA LEU A 60 0.30 -6.67 -14.86
C LEU A 60 -0.78 -7.79 -14.95
N PRO A 61 -0.79 -8.69 -15.95
CA PRO A 61 -1.74 -9.79 -15.97
C PRO A 61 -1.51 -10.78 -14.82
N ALA A 62 -0.24 -11.03 -14.46
CA ALA A 62 0.14 -11.92 -13.37
C ALA A 62 -0.13 -11.30 -12.00
N LEU A 63 -0.08 -9.97 -11.89
CA LEU A 63 -0.34 -9.27 -10.63
C LEU A 63 -1.84 -9.03 -10.36
N GLY A 64 -2.75 -9.25 -11.32
CA GLY A 64 -4.20 -9.19 -11.05
C GLY A 64 -4.85 -7.81 -11.23
N GLY A 65 -4.25 -6.95 -12.05
CA GLY A 65 -4.86 -5.66 -12.45
C GLY A 65 -4.52 -4.47 -11.53
N PRO A 66 -5.29 -3.37 -11.60
CA PRO A 66 -4.92 -2.09 -10.97
C PRO A 66 -4.89 -2.13 -9.43
N GLY A 67 -5.54 -3.11 -8.78
CA GLY A 67 -5.58 -3.24 -7.32
C GLY A 67 -4.20 -3.45 -6.66
N VAL A 68 -3.23 -3.98 -7.41
CA VAL A 68 -1.85 -4.19 -6.94
C VAL A 68 -1.17 -2.89 -6.56
N ILE A 69 -1.45 -1.83 -7.30
CA ILE A 69 -0.87 -0.50 -7.04
C ILE A 69 -1.43 0.04 -5.73
N ALA A 70 -2.71 -0.20 -5.43
CA ALA A 70 -3.32 0.16 -4.15
C ALA A 70 -2.72 -0.66 -3.00
N GLY A 71 -2.48 -1.96 -3.18
CA GLY A 71 -1.80 -2.80 -2.20
C GLY A 71 -0.35 -2.36 -1.93
N LEU A 72 0.40 -2.03 -2.99
CA LEU A 72 1.77 -1.52 -2.89
C LEU A 72 1.81 -0.15 -2.22
N ALA A 73 0.92 0.77 -2.60
CA ALA A 73 0.78 2.06 -1.94
C ALA A 73 0.41 1.90 -0.46
N GLY A 74 -0.52 1.00 -0.14
CA GLY A 74 -0.87 0.66 1.24
C GLY A 74 0.31 0.09 2.03
N ALA A 75 1.13 -0.78 1.42
CA ALA A 75 2.33 -1.32 2.04
C ALA A 75 3.40 -0.25 2.29
N ILE A 76 3.57 0.70 1.37
CA ILE A 76 4.49 1.85 1.56
C ILE A 76 3.99 2.74 2.69
N VAL A 77 2.69 3.07 2.72
CA VAL A 77 2.09 3.87 3.79
C VAL A 77 2.16 3.16 5.14
N ALA A 78 1.91 1.84 5.17
CA ALA A 78 2.06 1.02 6.38
C ALA A 78 3.53 0.93 6.83
N GLY A 79 4.46 0.77 5.90
CA GLY A 79 5.90 0.78 6.17
C GLY A 79 6.37 2.13 6.69
N ALA A 80 5.87 3.23 6.14
CA ALA A 80 6.12 4.57 6.66
C ALA A 80 5.50 4.76 8.04
N TRP A 81 4.26 4.32 8.26
CA TRP A 81 3.60 4.40 9.56
C TRP A 81 4.38 3.65 10.64
N ILE A 82 4.86 2.44 10.33
CA ILE A 82 5.66 1.61 11.25
C ILE A 82 7.06 2.19 11.43
N GLY A 83 7.69 2.66 10.35
CA GLY A 83 9.08 3.16 10.36
C GLY A 83 9.25 4.58 10.88
N PHE A 84 8.18 5.39 10.92
CA PHE A 84 8.23 6.79 11.36
C PHE A 84 8.02 6.96 12.87
N LEU A 85 7.82 5.88 13.63
CA LEU A 85 7.90 5.96 15.08
C LEU A 85 9.35 6.17 15.50
N GLN A 86 9.74 7.45 15.64
CA GLN A 86 10.90 7.83 16.42
C GLN A 86 10.88 7.09 17.77
N PRO A 87 12.03 6.63 18.28
CA PRO A 87 12.13 5.58 19.28
C PRO A 87 11.75 6.00 20.72
N ALA A 88 10.90 7.01 20.91
CA ALA A 88 10.43 7.38 22.24
C ALA A 88 9.55 6.27 22.88
N PRO A 89 8.57 5.66 22.18
CA PRO A 89 7.79 4.56 22.75
C PRO A 89 8.61 3.28 22.90
N LEU A 90 9.53 3.02 21.96
CA LEU A 90 10.41 1.84 21.96
C LEU A 90 11.40 1.88 23.13
N ALA A 91 11.96 3.04 23.47
CA ALA A 91 12.83 3.21 24.65
C ALA A 91 12.09 2.87 25.95
N SER A 92 10.82 3.28 26.06
CA SER A 92 9.99 3.02 27.23
C SER A 92 9.55 1.56 27.36
N LEU A 93 9.35 0.87 26.24
CA LEU A 93 9.03 -0.56 26.22
C LEU A 93 10.29 -1.40 26.47
N ALA A 94 11.41 -1.06 25.84
CA ALA A 94 12.69 -1.70 26.08
C ALA A 94 13.08 -1.57 27.56
N SER A 95 12.97 -0.38 28.17
CA SER A 95 13.29 -0.21 29.58
C SER A 95 12.41 -1.02 30.54
N ARG A 96 11.13 -1.22 30.18
CA ARG A 96 10.20 -2.09 30.93
C ARG A 96 10.52 -3.58 30.76
N VAL A 97 11.00 -4.00 29.60
CA VAL A 97 11.31 -5.40 29.30
C VAL A 97 12.68 -5.81 29.85
N THR A 98 13.71 -4.97 29.69
CA THR A 98 15.08 -5.25 30.17
C THR A 98 15.31 -4.84 31.62
N GLY A 99 14.39 -4.04 32.22
CA GLY A 99 14.51 -3.54 33.59
C GLY A 99 15.59 -2.47 33.80
N GLN A 100 16.22 -2.00 32.72
CA GLN A 100 17.24 -0.96 32.72
C GLN A 100 16.74 0.24 31.93
N THR A 101 16.93 1.45 32.44
CA THR A 101 16.60 2.67 31.70
C THR A 101 17.39 2.67 30.40
N ALA A 102 16.72 2.44 29.27
CA ALA A 102 17.33 2.52 27.95
C ALA A 102 17.65 4.00 27.67
N MET A 103 18.84 4.44 28.08
CA MET A 103 19.44 5.63 27.49
C MET A 103 19.79 5.23 26.06
N LEU A 104 18.98 5.71 25.10
CA LEU A 104 19.36 5.68 23.69
C LEU A 104 20.54 6.65 23.55
N GLU A 105 21.73 6.15 23.83
CA GLU A 105 22.96 6.86 23.55
C GLU A 105 23.03 6.99 22.03
N GLN A 106 22.80 8.21 21.55
CA GLN A 106 22.95 8.52 20.15
C GLN A 106 24.44 8.40 19.83
N ILE A 107 24.83 7.22 19.34
CA ILE A 107 26.19 6.99 18.87
C ILE A 107 26.33 7.82 17.60
N ASP A 108 27.08 8.91 17.71
CA ASP A 108 27.50 9.67 16.55
C ASP A 108 28.44 8.79 15.70
N LEU A 109 27.93 8.33 14.57
CA LEU A 109 28.65 7.46 13.66
C LEU A 109 29.68 8.23 12.83
N ILE A 110 29.61 9.57 12.79
CA ILE A 110 30.54 10.40 12.01
C ILE A 110 30.91 11.68 12.79
N PRO A 111 31.71 11.56 13.87
CA PRO A 111 32.11 12.72 14.68
C PRO A 111 32.95 13.76 13.92
N THR A 112 33.52 13.39 12.77
CA THR A 112 34.32 14.29 11.94
C THR A 112 33.50 15.24 11.06
N LEU A 113 32.18 15.06 10.92
CA LEU A 113 31.34 15.86 10.01
C LEU A 113 31.22 17.32 10.47
N ASP A 114 31.09 17.56 11.77
CA ASP A 114 31.02 18.91 12.36
C ASP A 114 32.34 19.70 12.19
N SER A 115 33.47 19.01 12.15
CA SER A 115 34.78 19.65 11.90
C SER A 115 34.91 20.16 10.46
N TYR A 116 34.24 19.53 9.49
CA TYR A 116 34.28 19.96 8.09
C TYR A 116 33.31 21.12 7.80
N LEU A 117 32.15 21.17 8.44
CA LEU A 117 31.21 22.29 8.25
C LEU A 117 31.70 23.60 8.88
N THR A 118 32.43 23.52 9.99
CA THR A 118 32.92 24.71 10.70
C THR A 118 34.13 25.35 10.04
N THR A 119 34.91 24.61 9.25
CA THR A 119 36.06 25.12 8.50
C THR A 119 35.69 25.86 7.21
N ASP A 120 34.45 25.72 6.71
CA ASP A 120 33.98 26.38 5.47
C ASP A 120 33.27 27.72 5.73
N THR A 121 32.92 28.01 6.99
CA THR A 121 32.28 29.28 7.40
C THR A 121 33.27 30.33 7.91
N GLY A 122 34.56 30.13 7.69
CA GLY A 122 35.64 30.97 8.20
C GLY A 122 36.52 31.57 7.11
N GLU A 123 35.94 32.31 6.17
CA GLU A 123 36.57 33.49 5.54
C GLU A 123 35.64 34.70 5.64
#